data_AF-A0A2E0I8X1-F1
#
_entry.id   AF-A0A2E0I8X1-F1
#
_cell.length_a   1.000
_cell.length_b   1.000
_cell.length_c   1.000
_cell.angle_alpha   90.00
_cell.angle_beta   90.00
_cell.angle_gamma   90.00
#
_symmetry.space_group_name_H-M   'P 1'
#
loop_
_entity.id
_entity.type
_entity.pdbx_description
1 polymer ?
#
loop_
_entity_poly.entity_id
_entity_poly.type
_entity_poly.pdbx_seq_one_letter_code
_entity_poly.pdbx_strand_id
1 'polypeptide(L)' 'FTESDFWDYDDMDIIMTEKDAIKCSGFAKENFWYLPISIDLDENFFTKMMKKLRIN' A
#
# COMPACT_ATOMS: atom_id res chain seq x y z
N PHE A 1 2.62 -10.52 -8.43
CA PHE A 1 2.29 -10.17 -9.79
C PHE A 1 3.58 -10.03 -10.54
N THR A 2 3.58 -10.46 -11.77
CA THR A 2 4.57 -10.13 -12.79
C THR A 2 3.94 -9.15 -13.76
N GLU A 3 4.75 -8.50 -14.59
CA GLU A 3 4.24 -7.57 -15.61
C GLU A 3 3.23 -8.24 -16.57
N SER A 4 3.46 -9.53 -16.88
CA SER A 4 2.59 -10.31 -17.76
C SER A 4 1.16 -10.50 -17.25
N ASP A 5 0.93 -10.34 -15.95
CA ASP A 5 -0.42 -10.43 -15.38
C ASP A 5 -1.32 -9.27 -15.85
N PHE A 6 -0.75 -8.22 -16.46
CA PHE A 6 -1.45 -6.98 -16.82
C PHE A 6 -1.52 -6.69 -18.33
N TRP A 7 -0.98 -7.55 -19.20
CA TRP A 7 -0.89 -7.27 -20.65
C TRP A 7 -2.24 -7.07 -21.34
N ASP A 8 -3.29 -7.76 -20.89
CA ASP A 8 -4.64 -7.61 -21.45
C ASP A 8 -5.32 -6.28 -21.06
N TYR A 9 -4.69 -5.49 -20.18
CA TYR A 9 -5.23 -4.26 -19.60
C TYR A 9 -4.32 -3.04 -19.86
N ASP A 10 -3.41 -3.12 -20.83
CA ASP A 10 -2.35 -2.11 -21.00
C ASP A 10 -2.89 -0.69 -21.29
N ASP A 11 -4.07 -0.61 -21.92
CA ASP A 11 -4.77 0.64 -22.24
C ASP A 11 -5.78 1.08 -21.15
N MET A 12 -5.79 0.44 -19.98
CA MET A 12 -6.73 0.73 -18.89
C MET A 12 -6.03 1.25 -17.63
N ASP A 13 -6.72 2.08 -16.86
CA ASP A 13 -6.27 2.39 -15.50
C ASP A 13 -6.41 1.16 -14.60
N ILE A 14 -5.33 0.80 -13.92
CA ILE A 14 -5.29 -0.32 -12.98
C ILE A 14 -5.29 0.23 -11.56
N ILE A 15 -6.35 -0.08 -10.80
CA ILE A 15 -6.43 0.26 -9.37
C ILE A 15 -6.18 -1.00 -8.54
N MET A 16 -5.26 -0.91 -7.59
CA MET A 16 -4.92 -2.01 -6.67
C MET A 16 -4.77 -1.54 -5.23
N THR A 17 -4.57 -2.50 -4.31
CA THR A 17 -4.24 -2.18 -2.91
C THR A 17 -2.79 -1.70 -2.79
N GLU A 18 -2.48 -0.89 -1.77
CA GLU A 18 -1.10 -0.42 -1.51
C GLU A 18 -0.10 -1.58 -1.39
N LYS A 19 -0.51 -2.70 -0.78
CA LYS A 19 0.29 -3.93 -0.68
C LYS A 19 0.69 -4.47 -2.05
N ASP A 20 -0.23 -4.46 -3.01
CA ASP A 20 0.04 -4.93 -4.36
C ASP A 20 0.87 -3.90 -5.15
N ALA A 21 0.67 -2.60 -4.92
CA ALA A 21 1.50 -1.54 -5.49
C ALA A 21 2.98 -1.67 -5.06
N ILE A 22 3.25 -1.98 -3.78
CA ILE A 22 4.61 -2.28 -3.30
C ILE A 22 5.19 -3.48 -4.03
N LYS A 23 4.40 -4.53 -4.23
CA LYS A 23 4.80 -5.76 -4.94
C LYS A 23 5.09 -5.50 -6.42
N CYS A 24 4.38 -4.58 -7.06
CA CYS A 24 4.50 -4.24 -8.48
C CYS A 24 5.48 -3.09 -8.76
N SER A 25 6.02 -2.43 -7.72
CA SER A 25 6.84 -1.22 -7.82
C SER A 25 7.99 -1.29 -8.83
N GLY A 26 8.59 -2.47 -9.04
CA GLY A 26 9.69 -2.66 -10.01
C GLY A 26 9.29 -2.65 -11.49
N PHE A 27 8.00 -2.74 -11.80
CA PHE A 27 7.46 -2.72 -13.17
C PHE A 27 6.18 -1.88 -13.31
N ALA A 28 5.87 -1.06 -12.31
CA ALA A 28 4.68 -0.23 -12.30
C ALA A 28 4.73 0.78 -13.45
N LYS A 29 3.60 0.92 -14.15
CA LYS A 29 3.39 1.91 -15.22
C LYS A 29 2.64 3.13 -14.67
N GLU A 30 2.58 4.22 -15.45
CA GLU A 30 1.92 5.47 -15.02
C GLU A 30 0.42 5.30 -14.75
N ASN A 31 -0.23 4.33 -15.41
CA ASN A 31 -1.63 3.98 -15.22
C ASN A 31 -1.89 3.03 -14.04
N PHE A 32 -0.90 2.77 -13.20
CA PHE A 32 -1.06 1.94 -12.00
C PHE A 32 -1.28 2.82 -10.78
N TRP A 33 -2.44 2.68 -10.17
CA TRP A 33 -2.91 3.49 -9.07
C TRP A 33 -3.18 2.65 -7.83
N TYR A 34 -2.98 3.27 -6.66
CA TYR A 34 -3.50 2.77 -5.39
C TYR A 34 -4.03 3.95 -4.59
N LEU A 35 -5.02 3.71 -3.75
CA LEU A 35 -5.52 4.72 -2.83
C LEU A 35 -4.71 4.64 -1.53
N PRO A 36 -3.87 5.65 -1.20
CA PRO A 36 -3.20 5.68 0.09
C PRO A 36 -4.24 5.84 1.20
N ILE A 37 -4.06 5.08 2.27
CA ILE A 37 -4.85 5.24 3.49
C ILE A 37 -3.95 5.75 4.61
N SER A 38 -4.41 6.79 5.31
CA SER A 38 -3.76 7.29 6.51
C SER A 38 -4.62 6.95 7.72
N ILE A 39 -3.98 6.57 8.82
CA ILE A 39 -4.68 6.32 10.08
C ILE A 39 -4.52 7.55 10.97
N ASP A 40 -5.64 8.11 11.41
CA ASP A 40 -5.66 9.05 12.53
C ASP A 40 -5.79 8.23 13.83
N LEU A 41 -4.73 8.23 14.62
CA LEU A 41 -4.57 7.39 15.81
C LEU A 41 -4.43 8.30 17.03
N ASP A 42 -5.32 8.10 18.01
CA ASP A 42 -5.25 8.82 19.28
C ASP A 42 -3.88 8.59 19.95
N GLU A 43 -3.20 9.69 20.27
CA GLU A 43 -1.85 9.67 20.84
C GLU A 43 -1.81 8.96 22.20
N ASN A 44 -2.88 9.04 23.00
CA ASN A 44 -2.94 8.37 24.30
C ASN A 44 -3.03 6.85 24.11
N PHE A 45 -3.81 6.39 23.14
CA PHE A 45 -3.86 4.98 22.75
C PHE A 45 -2.47 4.50 22.29
N PHE A 46 -1.83 5.23 21.39
CA PHE A 46 -0.50 4.87 20.86
C PHE A 46 0.55 4.78 21.98
N THR A 47 0.60 5.79 22.85
CA THR A 47 1.51 5.81 24.01
C THR A 47 1.28 4.62 24.95
N LYS A 48 0.01 4.31 25.26
CA LYS A 48 -0.34 3.15 26.10
C LYS A 48 0.08 1.83 25.45
N MET A 49 -0.12 1.70 24.14
CA MET A 49 0.29 0.52 23.37
C MET A 49 1.81 0.34 23.41
N MET A 50 2.58 1.38 23.11
CA MET A 50 4.05 1.33 23.10
C MET A 50 4.63 0.94 24.46
N LYS A 51 4.08 1.49 25.55
CA LYS A 51 4.46 1.11 26.92
C LYS A 51 4.24 -0.38 27.21
N LYS A 52 3.15 -0.99 26.70
CA LYS A 52 2.88 -2.43 26.88
C LYS A 52 3.85 -3.31 26.10
N LEU A 53 4.30 -2.85 24.93
CA LEU A 53 5.26 -3.56 24.09
C LEU A 53 6.71 -3.48 24.62
N ARG A 54 6.94 -2.75 25.73
CA ARG A 54 8.29 -2.47 26.29
C ARG A 54 9.25 -1.88 25.26
N ILE A 55 8.70 -1.19 24.26
CA ILE A 55 9.49 -0.37 23.34
C ILE A 55 9.64 0.97 24.05
N ASN A 56 10.63 1.04 24.94
CA ASN A 56 11.16 2.23 25.61
C ASN A 56 12.67 2.04 25.75
#